data_AF-A0A0Q9K6Y7-F1
#
_entry.id   AF-A0A0Q9K6Y7-F1
#
_cell.length_a   1.000
_cell.length_b   1.000
_cell.length_c   1.000
_cell.angle_alpha   90.00
_cell.angle_beta   90.00
_cell.angle_gamma   90.00
#
_symmetry.space_group_name_H-M   'P 1'
#
loop_
_entity.id
_entity.type
_entity.pdbx_description
1 polymer ?
#
loop_
_entity_poly.entity_id
_entity_poly.type
_entity_poly.pdbx_seq_one_letter_code
_entity_poly.pdbx_strand_id
1 'polypeptide(L)'
;MSFELRVGRNAKSDAIQGLAYIFVKMLAVPQHGPEHLTIEYINSSRYFMFDLLDDFVDAMNHEEAIITLNTLSVQLIDFILRLNGQWSGRGKTLSRGLNKLDTEMCKRFFMALDCFYKWNNKKQIIEFVNEVYKPIGGQLFAGFSMGKKSNL
;
A
#
# COMPACT_ATOMS: atom_id res chain seq x y z
N MET A 1 4.35 -3.97 -45.97
CA MET A 1 4.49 -2.68 -45.27
C MET A 1 3.25 -2.52 -44.42
N SER A 2 3.32 -2.98 -43.18
CA SER A 2 2.16 -3.05 -42.28
C SER A 2 2.47 -2.16 -41.08
N PHE A 3 1.78 -1.02 -41.01
CA PHE A 3 1.85 -0.08 -39.90
C PHE A 3 1.16 -0.71 -38.69
N GLU A 4 1.93 -1.12 -37.68
CA GLU A 4 1.38 -1.34 -36.34
C GLU A 4 1.10 0.01 -35.69
N LEU A 5 -0.18 0.30 -35.50
CA LEU A 5 -0.65 1.42 -34.68
C LEU A 5 -0.32 1.12 -33.21
N ARG A 6 0.77 1.72 -32.74
CA ARG A 6 1.12 1.77 -31.32
C ARG A 6 0.08 2.64 -30.60
N VAL A 7 -0.97 2.02 -30.09
CA VAL A 7 -1.94 2.67 -29.20
C VAL A 7 -1.20 3.06 -27.92
N GLY A 8 -0.94 4.37 -27.77
CA GLY A 8 -0.36 4.94 -26.57
C GLY A 8 -1.25 4.66 -25.37
N ARG A 9 -0.78 3.82 -24.45
CA ARG A 9 -1.45 3.57 -23.17
C ARG A 9 -1.43 4.84 -22.33
N ASN A 10 -2.61 5.29 -21.94
CA ASN A 10 -2.86 6.45 -21.09
C ASN A 10 -2.91 5.98 -19.63
N ALA A 11 -2.26 6.68 -18.71
CA ALA A 11 -2.18 6.37 -17.27
C ALA A 11 -3.54 6.16 -16.55
N LYS A 12 -4.65 6.70 -17.08
CA LYS A 12 -6.01 6.41 -16.58
C LYS A 12 -6.48 4.98 -16.90
N SER A 13 -6.00 4.39 -18.00
CA SER A 13 -6.26 2.99 -18.38
C SER A 13 -5.66 2.02 -17.35
N ASP A 14 -4.45 2.33 -16.87
CA ASP A 14 -3.74 1.49 -15.89
C ASP A 14 -4.40 1.58 -14.51
N ALA A 15 -4.94 2.74 -14.13
CA ALA A 15 -5.66 2.90 -12.85
C ALA A 15 -7.01 2.16 -12.82
N ILE A 16 -7.77 2.19 -13.93
CA ILE A 16 -9.05 1.46 -14.04
C ILE A 16 -8.81 -0.05 -14.14
N GLN A 17 -7.76 -0.49 -14.87
CA GLN A 17 -7.34 -1.90 -14.87
C GLN A 17 -6.82 -2.35 -13.49
N GLY A 18 -6.12 -1.49 -12.74
CA GLY A 18 -5.67 -1.79 -11.38
C GLY A 18 -6.83 -1.95 -10.39
N LEU A 19 -7.83 -1.05 -10.43
CA LEU A 19 -9.04 -1.15 -9.63
C LEU A 19 -9.87 -2.40 -9.96
N ALA A 20 -10.11 -2.65 -11.26
CA ALA A 20 -10.81 -3.84 -11.71
C ALA A 20 -10.04 -5.13 -11.38
N TYR A 21 -8.70 -5.11 -11.47
CA TYR A 21 -7.84 -6.24 -11.12
C TYR A 21 -7.89 -6.54 -9.62
N ILE A 22 -7.82 -5.53 -8.75
CA ILE A 22 -7.93 -5.69 -7.28
C ILE A 22 -9.30 -6.27 -6.92
N PHE A 23 -10.40 -5.75 -7.48
CA PHE A 23 -11.74 -6.26 -7.25
C PHE A 23 -11.93 -7.70 -7.75
N VAL A 24 -11.44 -8.03 -8.95
CA VAL A 24 -11.52 -9.39 -9.52
C VAL A 24 -10.68 -10.38 -8.71
N LYS A 25 -9.51 -9.97 -8.20
CA LYS A 25 -8.65 -10.82 -7.37
C LYS A 25 -9.28 -11.10 -6.00
N MET A 26 -10.00 -10.13 -5.42
CA MET A 26 -10.70 -10.26 -4.13
C MET A 26 -11.86 -11.26 -4.16
N LEU A 27 -12.46 -11.54 -5.32
CA LEU A 27 -13.56 -12.50 -5.49
C LEU A 27 -13.09 -13.94 -5.76
N ALA A 28 -11.83 -14.16 -6.10
CA ALA A 28 -11.30 -15.48 -6.44
C ALA A 28 -10.62 -16.12 -5.21
N VAL A 29 -11.26 -17.08 -4.54
CA VAL A 29 -10.65 -17.86 -3.44
C VAL A 29 -9.39 -18.57 -3.98
N PRO A 30 -8.17 -18.30 -3.46
CA PRO A 30 -6.98 -18.97 -3.95
C PRO A 30 -6.90 -20.36 -3.34
N GLN A 31 -6.70 -21.40 -4.15
CA GLN A 31 -6.48 -22.77 -3.64
C GLN A 31 -5.15 -22.93 -2.86
N HIS A 32 -4.25 -21.93 -2.88
CA HIS A 32 -2.88 -22.02 -2.32
C HIS A 32 -2.38 -20.73 -1.60
N GLY A 33 -3.27 -19.78 -1.28
CA GLY A 33 -2.92 -18.48 -0.65
C GLY A 33 -3.62 -18.26 0.70
N PRO A 34 -3.26 -17.21 1.47
CA PRO A 34 -4.01 -16.84 2.66
C PRO A 34 -5.43 -16.41 2.30
N GLU A 35 -6.31 -16.41 3.30
CA GLU A 35 -7.65 -15.83 3.17
C GLU A 35 -7.59 -14.35 2.73
N HIS A 36 -8.57 -13.97 1.93
CA HIS A 36 -8.76 -12.58 1.51
C HIS A 36 -8.96 -11.67 2.71
N LEU A 37 -8.47 -10.44 2.58
CA LEU A 37 -8.73 -9.41 3.58
C LEU A 37 -10.21 -9.04 3.57
N THR A 38 -10.81 -8.99 4.76
CA THR A 38 -12.17 -8.46 4.89
C THR A 38 -12.17 -6.95 4.70
N ILE A 39 -13.34 -6.38 4.40
CA ILE A 39 -13.52 -4.93 4.27
C ILE A 39 -13.16 -4.23 5.58
N GLU A 40 -13.50 -4.83 6.72
CA GLU A 40 -13.16 -4.33 8.05
C GLU A 40 -11.65 -4.29 8.27
N TYR A 41 -10.92 -5.31 7.82
CA TYR A 41 -9.46 -5.32 7.90
C TYR A 41 -8.85 -4.23 7.01
N ILE A 42 -9.32 -4.08 5.76
CA ILE A 42 -8.85 -3.03 4.85
C ILE A 42 -9.09 -1.64 5.46
N ASN A 43 -10.26 -1.40 6.05
CA ASN A 43 -10.56 -0.14 6.72
C ASN A 43 -9.71 0.07 7.98
N SER A 44 -9.49 -0.96 8.78
CA SER A 44 -8.59 -0.90 9.95
C SER A 44 -7.17 -0.53 9.55
N SER A 45 -6.68 -1.14 8.47
CA SER A 45 -5.36 -0.87 7.92
C SER A 45 -5.26 0.56 7.39
N ARG A 46 -6.30 1.07 6.71
CA ARG A 46 -6.39 2.47 6.29
C ARG A 46 -6.29 3.43 7.48
N TYR A 47 -7.04 3.20 8.55
CA TYR A 47 -6.94 4.02 9.76
C TYR A 47 -5.52 4.06 10.30
N PHE A 48 -5.00 2.89 10.60
CA PHE A 48 -3.72 2.75 11.26
C PHE A 48 -2.57 3.31 10.41
N MET A 49 -2.61 3.11 9.09
CA MET A 49 -1.55 3.57 8.21
C MET A 49 -1.57 5.08 7.96
N PHE A 50 -2.75 5.71 7.96
CA PHE A 50 -2.82 7.17 7.86
C PHE A 50 -2.51 7.85 9.19
N ASP A 51 -2.85 7.24 10.33
CA ASP A 51 -2.42 7.70 11.66
C ASP A 51 -0.88 7.70 11.76
N LEU A 52 -0.23 6.58 11.39
CA LEU A 52 1.23 6.52 11.30
C LEU A 52 1.83 7.48 10.27
N LEU A 53 1.11 7.76 9.18
CA LEU A 53 1.60 8.69 8.16
C LEU A 53 1.54 10.13 8.67
N ASP A 54 0.47 10.50 9.37
CA ASP A 54 0.32 11.81 10.01
C ASP A 54 1.40 11.99 11.09
N ASP A 55 1.61 10.99 11.96
CA ASP A 55 2.74 10.99 12.92
C ASP A 55 4.10 11.15 12.23
N PHE A 56 4.31 10.50 11.09
CA PHE A 56 5.56 10.60 10.34
C PHE A 56 5.74 11.99 9.74
N VAL A 57 4.66 12.59 9.22
CA VAL A 57 4.65 13.96 8.68
C VAL A 57 4.98 14.96 9.79
N ASP A 58 4.33 14.82 10.94
CA ASP A 58 4.39 15.74 12.08
C ASP A 58 5.61 15.52 12.99
N ALA A 59 6.36 14.42 12.80
CA ALA A 59 7.58 14.15 13.57
C ALA A 59 8.55 15.35 13.58
N MET A 60 8.89 15.79 14.80
CA MET A 60 9.62 17.03 15.09
C MET A 60 11.13 16.84 15.09
N ASN A 61 11.59 15.59 15.21
CA ASN A 61 12.99 15.21 15.16
C ASN A 61 13.18 13.94 14.31
N HIS A 62 14.43 13.62 14.03
CA HIS A 62 14.77 12.51 13.13
C HIS A 62 14.50 11.15 13.78
N GLU A 63 14.68 11.07 15.09
CA GLU A 63 14.47 9.87 15.91
C GLU A 63 13.00 9.43 15.89
N GLU A 64 12.07 10.36 16.11
CA GLU A 64 10.63 10.14 15.95
C GLU A 64 10.31 9.66 14.54
N ALA A 65 10.82 10.38 13.53
CA ALA A 65 10.56 10.04 12.14
C ALA A 65 11.07 8.63 11.76
N ILE A 66 12.25 8.23 12.26
CA ILE A 66 12.80 6.88 12.05
C ILE A 66 11.90 5.82 12.71
N ILE A 67 11.50 6.03 13.96
CA ILE A 67 10.70 5.05 14.71
C ILE A 67 9.34 4.84 14.02
N THR A 68 8.67 5.94 13.66
CA THR A 68 7.39 5.88 12.94
C THR A 68 7.56 5.23 11.57
N LEU A 69 8.59 5.62 10.80
CA LEU A 69 8.84 5.07 9.47
C LEU A 69 9.14 3.57 9.51
N ASN A 70 9.86 3.08 10.52
CA ASN A 70 10.16 1.65 10.65
C ASN A 70 8.86 0.83 10.81
N THR A 71 7.93 1.32 11.64
CA THR A 71 6.63 0.68 11.82
C THR A 71 5.80 0.75 10.54
N LEU A 72 5.68 1.94 9.96
CA LEU A 72 4.96 2.19 8.71
C LEU A 72 5.46 1.26 7.59
N SER A 73 6.78 1.15 7.43
CA SER A 73 7.40 0.37 6.34
C SER A 73 7.08 -1.12 6.41
N VAL A 74 7.17 -1.70 7.61
CA VAL A 74 6.89 -3.13 7.80
C VAL A 74 5.41 -3.43 7.54
N GLN A 75 4.52 -2.57 8.06
CA GLN A 75 3.08 -2.75 7.97
C GLN A 75 2.57 -2.53 6.53
N LEU A 76 3.16 -1.57 5.82
CA LEU A 76 2.82 -1.31 4.42
C LEU A 76 3.17 -2.50 3.52
N ILE A 77 4.36 -3.09 3.67
CA ILE A 77 4.74 -4.26 2.85
C ILE A 77 3.87 -5.47 3.18
N ASP A 78 3.62 -5.72 4.47
CA ASP A 78 2.72 -6.80 4.90
C ASP A 78 1.34 -6.64 4.26
N PHE A 79 0.77 -5.43 4.35
CA PHE A 79 -0.53 -5.10 3.76
C PHE A 79 -0.54 -5.32 2.24
N ILE A 80 0.46 -4.82 1.51
CA ILE A 80 0.56 -4.99 0.05
C ILE A 80 0.58 -6.47 -0.33
N LEU A 81 1.34 -7.30 0.38
CA LEU A 81 1.41 -8.73 0.14
C LEU A 81 0.07 -9.42 0.43
N ARG A 82 -0.53 -9.12 1.57
CA ARG A 82 -1.83 -9.68 1.99
C ARG A 82 -2.96 -9.28 1.05
N LEU A 83 -3.01 -8.01 0.64
CA LEU A 83 -3.97 -7.49 -0.34
C LEU A 83 -3.84 -8.22 -1.69
N ASN A 84 -2.63 -8.71 -2.01
CA ASN A 84 -2.35 -9.47 -3.22
C ASN A 84 -2.45 -10.99 -3.05
N GLY A 85 -3.03 -11.48 -1.95
CA GLY A 85 -3.20 -12.92 -1.69
C GLY A 85 -1.86 -13.66 -1.56
N GLN A 86 -0.81 -12.96 -1.11
CA GLN A 86 0.49 -13.55 -0.80
C GLN A 86 0.61 -13.78 0.70
N TRP A 87 1.22 -14.90 1.08
CA TRP A 87 1.68 -15.08 2.46
C TRP A 87 2.71 -14.00 2.78
N SER A 88 2.45 -13.23 3.83
CA SER A 88 3.44 -12.32 4.37
C SER A 88 4.31 -13.05 5.39
N GLY A 89 5.62 -12.74 5.35
CA GLY A 89 6.59 -13.24 6.33
C GLY A 89 7.01 -12.13 7.29
N ARG A 90 8.15 -12.30 7.95
CA ARG A 90 8.79 -11.23 8.73
C ARG A 90 10.22 -10.99 8.26
N GLY A 91 10.75 -9.82 8.56
CA GLY A 91 12.13 -9.44 8.25
C GLY A 91 12.46 -9.55 6.76
N LYS A 92 13.52 -10.29 6.43
CA LYS A 92 14.04 -10.44 5.05
C LYS A 92 13.01 -10.94 4.04
N THR A 93 12.01 -11.69 4.50
CA THR A 93 10.98 -12.25 3.61
C THR A 93 10.05 -11.16 3.08
N LEU A 94 9.89 -10.02 3.76
CA LEU A 94 9.05 -8.92 3.29
C LEU A 94 9.63 -8.28 2.02
N SER A 95 10.92 -7.92 2.02
CA SER A 95 11.56 -7.34 0.83
C SER A 95 11.61 -8.32 -0.35
N ARG A 96 11.91 -9.60 -0.08
CA ARG A 96 11.87 -10.66 -1.10
C ARG A 96 10.47 -10.88 -1.67
N GLY A 97 9.47 -10.87 -0.80
CA GLY A 97 8.07 -10.99 -1.16
C GLY A 97 7.62 -9.85 -2.06
N LEU A 98 7.91 -8.60 -1.65
CA LEU A 98 7.59 -7.42 -2.44
C LEU A 98 8.28 -7.45 -3.80
N ASN A 99 9.57 -7.79 -3.84
CA ASN A 99 10.31 -7.88 -5.10
C ASN A 99 9.76 -8.96 -6.05
N LYS A 100 9.32 -10.09 -5.49
CA LYS A 100 8.69 -11.19 -6.26
C LYS A 100 7.30 -10.79 -6.77
N LEU A 101 6.55 -10.02 -5.98
CA LEU A 101 5.24 -9.51 -6.37
C LEU A 101 5.37 -8.47 -7.50
N ASP A 102 6.22 -7.46 -7.29
CA ASP A 102 6.47 -6.37 -8.23
C ASP A 102 7.86 -5.76 -7.96
N THR A 103 8.79 -6.01 -8.88
CA THR A 103 10.16 -5.52 -8.78
C THR A 103 10.27 -4.00 -8.88
N GLU A 104 9.42 -3.33 -9.67
CA GLU A 104 9.48 -1.88 -9.84
C GLU A 104 8.87 -1.18 -8.62
N MET A 105 7.76 -1.69 -8.08
CA MET A 105 7.22 -1.23 -6.80
C MET A 105 8.25 -1.38 -5.67
N CYS A 106 8.93 -2.53 -5.60
CA CYS A 106 9.99 -2.78 -4.63
C CYS A 106 11.10 -1.73 -4.72
N LYS A 107 11.64 -1.50 -5.93
CA LYS A 107 12.68 -0.47 -6.16
C LYS A 107 12.21 0.91 -5.73
N ARG A 108 11.02 1.33 -6.16
CA ARG A 108 10.45 2.63 -5.79
C ARG A 108 10.33 2.81 -4.27
N PHE A 109 9.86 1.77 -3.57
CA PHE A 109 9.71 1.82 -2.13
C PHE A 109 11.06 1.99 -1.43
N PHE A 110 12.06 1.18 -1.78
CA PHE A 110 13.38 1.28 -1.16
C PHE A 110 14.14 2.57 -1.58
N MET A 111 13.90 3.10 -2.78
CA MET A 111 14.41 4.42 -3.16
C MET A 111 13.81 5.55 -2.32
N ALA A 112 12.52 5.48 -1.98
CA ALA A 112 11.87 6.44 -1.11
C ALA A 112 12.46 6.40 0.31
N LEU A 113 12.70 5.20 0.84
CA LEU A 113 13.40 5.02 2.12
C LEU A 113 14.81 5.60 2.08
N ASP A 114 15.59 5.27 1.05
CA ASP A 114 16.95 5.80 0.87
C ASP A 114 16.96 7.34 0.81
N CYS A 115 15.99 7.95 0.13
CA CYS A 115 15.87 9.40 0.05
C CYS A 115 15.58 10.02 1.41
N PHE A 116 14.74 9.39 2.23
CA PHE A 116 14.52 9.84 3.60
C PHE A 116 15.78 9.69 4.45
N TYR A 117 16.44 8.54 4.45
CA TYR A 117 17.62 8.33 5.29
C TYR A 117 18.81 9.22 4.88
N LYS A 118 18.96 9.56 3.60
CA LYS A 118 20.07 10.40 3.12
C LYS A 118 19.79 11.89 3.24
N TRP A 119 18.53 12.31 3.04
CA TRP A 119 18.18 13.72 2.84
C TRP A 119 17.05 14.21 3.73
N ASN A 120 16.57 13.39 4.67
CA ASN A 120 15.41 13.65 5.52
C ASN A 120 14.14 14.03 4.73
N ASN A 121 14.05 13.59 3.47
CA ASN A 121 12.95 13.94 2.57
C ASN A 121 11.78 12.96 2.74
N LYS A 122 10.73 13.40 3.45
CA LYS A 122 9.52 12.63 3.73
C LYS A 122 8.60 12.43 2.50
N LYS A 123 8.73 13.30 1.48
CA LYS A 123 7.77 13.42 0.37
C LYS A 123 7.51 12.10 -0.37
N GLN A 124 8.57 11.38 -0.72
CA GLN A 124 8.45 10.17 -1.54
C GLN A 124 7.73 9.04 -0.79
N ILE A 125 7.90 8.96 0.52
CA ILE A 125 7.20 7.97 1.36
C ILE A 125 5.71 8.33 1.44
N ILE A 126 5.39 9.62 1.66
CA ILE A 126 4.01 10.12 1.71
C ILE A 126 3.29 9.81 0.40
N GLU A 127 3.91 10.11 -0.74
CA GLU A 127 3.35 9.83 -2.06
C GLU A 127 3.12 8.32 -2.26
N PHE A 128 4.10 7.49 -1.90
CA PHE A 128 3.99 6.04 -2.04
C PHE A 128 2.85 5.44 -1.21
N VAL A 129 2.71 5.85 0.06
CA VAL A 129 1.60 5.37 0.92
C VAL A 129 0.25 5.78 0.33
N ASN A 130 0.11 7.04 -0.08
CA ASN A 130 -1.13 7.52 -0.70
C ASN A 130 -1.47 6.74 -1.98
N GLU A 131 -0.49 6.42 -2.83
CA GLU A 131 -0.70 5.61 -4.03
C GLU A 131 -1.20 4.20 -3.73
N VAL A 132 -0.64 3.52 -2.72
CA VAL A 132 -1.05 2.17 -2.31
C VAL A 132 -2.51 2.16 -1.84
N TYR A 133 -2.91 3.17 -1.08
CA TYR A 133 -4.26 3.24 -0.50
C TYR A 133 -5.31 3.86 -1.42
N LYS A 134 -4.92 4.63 -2.44
CA LYS A 134 -5.86 5.31 -3.36
C LYS A 134 -6.89 4.36 -4.01
N PRO A 135 -6.53 3.15 -4.50
CA PRO A 135 -7.50 2.23 -5.11
C PRO A 135 -8.55 1.68 -4.14
N ILE A 136 -8.26 1.68 -2.83
CA ILE A 136 -9.12 1.16 -1.77
C ILE A 136 -9.77 2.29 -0.95
N GLY A 137 -9.89 3.47 -1.57
CA GLY A 137 -10.61 4.62 -1.03
C GLY A 137 -9.74 5.68 -0.34
N GLY A 138 -8.41 5.51 -0.28
CA GLY A 138 -7.47 6.49 0.29
C GLY A 138 -7.66 6.71 1.79
N GLN A 139 -7.27 7.89 2.29
CA GLN A 139 -7.47 8.29 3.68
C GLN A 139 -8.96 8.28 4.05
N LEU A 140 -9.27 7.84 5.26
CA LEU A 140 -10.62 7.95 5.82
C LEU A 140 -10.77 9.34 6.46
N PHE A 141 -11.82 10.07 6.10
CA PHE A 141 -12.10 11.38 6.69
C PHE A 141 -12.49 11.26 8.17
N ALA A 142 -12.23 12.32 8.95
CA ALA A 142 -12.63 12.41 10.35
C ALA A 142 -14.14 12.14 10.51
N GLY A 143 -14.49 11.06 11.21
CA GLY A 143 -15.88 10.67 11.50
C GLY A 143 -16.26 9.22 11.22
N PHE A 144 -15.43 8.42 10.53
CA PHE A 144 -15.70 6.98 10.45
C PHE A 144 -15.34 6.29 11.78
N SER A 145 -16.24 5.43 12.24
CA SER A 145 -16.15 4.68 13.49
C SER A 145 -16.41 3.21 13.18
N MET A 146 -15.45 2.34 13.46
CA MET A 146 -15.72 0.90 13.54
C MET A 146 -16.41 0.63 14.88
N GLY A 147 -17.74 0.44 14.87
CA GLY A 147 -18.43 0.03 16.10
C GLY A 147 -19.93 0.22 16.20
N LYS A 148 -20.60 0.95 15.30
CA LYS A 148 -22.07 0.98 15.34
C LYS A 148 -22.65 -0.21 14.58
N LYS A 149 -22.94 -1.30 15.30
CA LYS A 149 -24.01 -2.21 14.90
C LYS A 149 -25.27 -1.35 14.79
N SER A 150 -25.72 -1.06 13.57
CA SER A 150 -27.09 -0.59 13.35
C SER A 150 -27.99 -1.77 13.66
N ASN A 151 -28.55 -1.78 14.87
CA ASN A 151 -29.69 -2.63 15.16
C ASN A 151 -30.82 -2.18 14.24
N LEU A 152 -31.09 -2.97 13.20
CA LEU A 152 -32.41 -3.07 12.58
C LEU A 152 -33.17 -4.17 13.33
#